data_AF-A0A537PYQ5-F1
#
_entry.id   AF-A0A537PYQ5-F1
#
_cell.length_a   1.000
_cell.length_b   1.000
_cell.length_c   1.000
_cell.angle_alpha   90.00
_cell.angle_beta   90.00
_cell.angle_gamma   90.00
#
_symmetry.space_group_name_H-M   'P 1'
#
loop_
_entity.id
_entity.type
_entity.pdbx_description
1 polymer ?
#
loop_
_entity_poly.entity_id
_entity_poly.type
_entity_poly.pdbx_seq_one_letter_code
_entity_poly.pdbx_strand_id
1 'polypeptide(L)'
;MTMKNPPHPGLSVRHDCIEPLDLTITGAANILGVTRQALNNLVNGKSGISPEMAIRLDKAFGGGAETWLRLQMAYDLAQARQHEGEIKVKRVSRRKLEEPRP
;
A
#
# COMPACT_ATOMS: atom_id res chain seq x y z
N MET A 1 17.08 -1.00 -9.82
CA MET A 1 16.69 0.39 -10.18
C MET A 1 15.43 0.72 -9.40
N THR A 2 15.42 1.78 -8.58
CA THR A 2 14.19 2.19 -7.86
C THR A 2 13.21 2.77 -8.87
N MET A 3 12.08 2.09 -9.06
CA MET A 3 11.00 2.59 -9.92
C MET A 3 10.57 3.97 -9.42
N LYS A 4 10.66 4.98 -10.29
CA LYS A 4 10.32 6.38 -9.95
C LYS A 4 8.83 6.59 -9.73
N ASN A 5 7.98 5.66 -10.17
CA ASN A 5 6.54 5.72 -9.99
C ASN A 5 5.96 4.29 -9.94
N PRO A 6 6.00 3.60 -8.78
CA PRO A 6 5.36 2.31 -8.63
C PRO A 6 3.85 2.43 -8.93
N PRO A 7 3.25 1.45 -9.63
CA PRO A 7 1.81 1.44 -9.85
C PRO A 7 1.06 1.30 -8.53
N HIS A 8 -0.19 1.79 -8.50
CA HIS A 8 -1.04 1.62 -7.32
C HIS A 8 -1.22 0.12 -7.01
N PRO A 9 -1.02 -0.34 -5.77
CA PRO A 9 -1.00 -1.76 -5.43
C PRO A 9 -2.32 -2.48 -5.69
N GLY A 10 -3.45 -1.75 -5.70
CA GLY A 10 -4.73 -2.27 -6.14
C GLY A 10 -4.77 -2.78 -7.59
N LEU A 11 -3.90 -2.27 -8.47
CA LEU A 11 -3.74 -2.82 -9.82
C LEU A 11 -3.10 -4.21 -9.76
N SER A 12 -2.12 -4.43 -8.87
CA SER A 12 -1.56 -5.76 -8.63
C SER A 12 -2.62 -6.72 -8.10
N VAL A 13 -3.49 -6.29 -7.17
CA VAL A 13 -4.62 -7.14 -6.74
C VAL A 13 -5.50 -7.55 -7.91
N ARG A 14 -5.77 -6.64 -8.85
CA ARG A 14 -6.56 -6.96 -10.04
C ARG A 14 -5.85 -7.96 -10.96
N HIS A 15 -4.62 -7.65 -11.35
CA HIS A 15 -3.87 -8.39 -12.37
C HIS A 15 -3.30 -9.72 -11.87
N ASP A 16 -2.90 -9.78 -10.60
CA ASP A 16 -2.24 -10.96 -10.02
C ASP A 16 -3.22 -11.89 -9.27
N CYS A 17 -4.38 -11.40 -8.82
CA CYS A 17 -5.34 -12.21 -8.05
C CYS A 17 -6.69 -12.40 -8.74
N ILE A 18 -7.29 -11.34 -9.29
CA ILE A 18 -8.68 -11.40 -9.79
C ILE A 18 -8.73 -11.95 -11.22
N GLU A 19 -7.98 -11.34 -12.13
CA GLU A 19 -8.00 -11.70 -13.56
C GLU A 19 -7.48 -13.12 -13.84
N PRO A 20 -6.40 -13.63 -13.20
CA PRO A 20 -5.92 -15.00 -13.45
C PRO A 20 -6.86 -16.10 -12.97
N LEU A 21 -7.76 -15.76 -12.03
CA LEU A 21 -8.75 -16.68 -11.46
C LEU A 21 -10.14 -16.51 -12.07
N ASP A 22 -10.28 -15.67 -13.11
CA ASP A 22 -11.54 -15.30 -13.76
C ASP A 22 -12.63 -14.83 -12.76
N LEU A 23 -12.19 -14.18 -11.66
CA LEU A 23 -13.10 -13.74 -10.62
C LEU A 23 -13.77 -12.43 -11.01
N THR A 24 -15.09 -12.35 -10.80
CA THR A 24 -15.77 -11.04 -10.84
C THR A 24 -15.39 -10.23 -9.60
N ILE A 25 -15.45 -8.89 -9.69
CA ILE A 25 -15.25 -8.02 -8.52
C ILE A 25 -16.20 -8.37 -7.37
N THR A 26 -17.43 -8.80 -7.68
CA THR A 26 -18.38 -9.25 -6.66
C THR A 26 -17.92 -10.56 -6.01
N GLY A 27 -17.46 -11.54 -6.80
CA GLY A 27 -16.95 -12.82 -6.30
C GLY A 27 -15.72 -12.65 -5.42
N ALA A 28 -14.73 -11.88 -5.89
CA ALA A 28 -13.54 -11.57 -5.11
C ALA A 28 -13.86 -10.80 -3.81
N ALA A 29 -14.83 -9.88 -3.83
CA ALA A 29 -15.24 -9.16 -2.63
C ALA A 29 -15.86 -10.11 -1.57
N ASN A 30 -16.67 -11.07 -2.01
CA ASN A 30 -17.23 -12.09 -1.13
C ASN A 30 -16.14 -12.98 -0.52
N ILE A 31 -15.17 -13.44 -1.31
CA ILE A 31 -14.03 -14.23 -0.83
C ILE A 31 -13.22 -13.46 0.23
N LEU A 32 -12.97 -12.18 0.00
CA LEU A 32 -12.24 -11.30 0.92
C LEU A 32 -13.08 -10.83 2.13
N GLY A 33 -14.38 -11.14 2.16
CA GLY A 33 -15.30 -10.68 3.21
C GLY A 33 -15.43 -9.15 3.27
N VAL A 34 -15.34 -8.46 2.13
CA VAL A 34 -15.44 -7.00 2.02
C VAL A 34 -16.65 -6.62 1.16
N THR A 35 -17.07 -5.35 1.24
CA THR A 35 -18.09 -4.86 0.31
C THR A 35 -17.52 -4.79 -1.11
N ARG A 36 -18.38 -5.01 -2.11
CA ARG A 36 -18.03 -4.81 -3.53
C ARG A 36 -17.45 -3.41 -3.78
N GLN A 37 -17.98 -2.40 -3.10
CA GLN A 37 -17.49 -1.02 -3.22
C GLN A 37 -16.07 -0.87 -2.68
N ALA A 38 -15.74 -1.47 -1.54
CA ALA A 38 -14.38 -1.43 -0.98
C ALA A 38 -13.37 -2.07 -1.94
N LEU A 39 -13.68 -3.26 -2.48
CA LEU A 39 -12.79 -3.90 -3.45
C LEU A 39 -12.71 -3.10 -4.76
N ASN A 40 -13.83 -2.55 -5.25
CA ASN A 40 -13.85 -1.73 -6.45
C ASN A 40 -12.99 -0.47 -6.30
N ASN A 41 -13.04 0.20 -5.16
CA ASN A 41 -12.19 1.36 -4.89
C ASN A 41 -10.71 0.97 -4.84
N LEU A 42 -10.38 -0.17 -4.22
CA LEU A 42 -9.01 -0.68 -4.18
C LEU A 42 -8.47 -0.94 -5.59
N VAL A 43 -9.16 -1.76 -6.40
CA VAL A 43 -8.65 -2.17 -7.72
C VAL A 43 -8.62 -1.05 -8.76
N ASN A 44 -9.35 0.04 -8.53
CA ASN A 44 -9.33 1.23 -9.37
C ASN A 44 -8.42 2.34 -8.83
N GLY A 45 -7.60 2.05 -7.82
CA GLY A 45 -6.62 3.01 -7.29
C GLY A 45 -7.21 4.16 -6.46
N LYS A 46 -8.46 4.03 -6.01
CA LYS A 46 -9.15 5.05 -5.19
C LYS A 46 -8.94 4.83 -3.68
N SER A 47 -8.45 3.68 -3.27
CA SER A 47 -8.15 3.35 -1.87
C SER A 47 -6.96 2.42 -1.79
N GLY A 48 -6.11 2.62 -0.78
CA GLY A 48 -4.95 1.77 -0.54
C GLY A 48 -5.28 0.44 0.16
N ILE A 49 -4.27 -0.40 0.32
CA ILE A 49 -4.30 -1.64 1.08
C ILE A 49 -4.02 -1.32 2.56
N SER A 50 -5.04 -1.46 3.41
CA SER A 50 -4.87 -1.44 4.86
C SER A 50 -4.27 -2.75 5.40
N PRO A 51 -3.74 -2.79 6.63
CA PRO A 51 -3.22 -4.03 7.23
C PRO A 51 -4.26 -5.17 7.26
N GLU A 52 -5.52 -4.85 7.58
CA GLU A 52 -6.61 -5.83 7.55
C GLU A 52 -6.87 -6.36 6.14
N MET A 53 -6.82 -5.49 5.12
CA MET A 53 -6.95 -5.91 3.72
C MET A 53 -5.77 -6.79 3.29
N ALA A 54 -4.54 -6.46 3.71
CA ALA A 54 -3.36 -7.26 3.41
C ALA A 54 -3.48 -8.68 3.98
N ILE A 55 -3.99 -8.82 5.21
CA ILE A 55 -4.26 -10.13 5.82
C ILE A 55 -5.35 -10.88 5.06
N ARG A 56 -6.41 -10.21 4.59
CA ARG A 56 -7.47 -10.83 3.78
C ARG A 56 -6.92 -11.32 2.44
N LEU A 57 -6.09 -10.52 1.77
CA LEU A 57 -5.43 -10.88 0.50
C LEU A 57 -4.49 -12.08 0.67
N ASP A 58 -3.69 -12.09 1.73
CA ASP A 58 -2.81 -13.23 2.04
C ASP A 58 -3.59 -14.52 2.29
N LYS A 59 -4.67 -14.44 3.07
CA LYS A 59 -5.53 -15.61 3.33
C LYS A 59 -6.26 -16.12 2.08
N ALA A 60 -6.63 -15.23 1.16
CA ALA A 60 -7.43 -15.58 -0.02
C ALA A 60 -6.56 -15.99 -1.23
N PHE A 61 -5.43 -15.32 -1.44
CA PHE A 61 -4.61 -15.43 -2.65
C PHE A 61 -3.13 -15.70 -2.37
N GLY A 62 -2.71 -15.67 -1.10
CA GLY A 62 -1.30 -15.83 -0.70
C GLY A 62 -0.45 -14.57 -0.93
N GLY A 63 0.86 -14.78 -0.98
CA GLY A 63 1.86 -13.73 -1.24
C GLY A 63 2.41 -13.03 0.00
N GLY A 64 1.84 -13.23 1.20
CA GLY A 64 2.28 -12.61 2.45
C GLY A 64 1.69 -11.23 2.65
N ALA A 65 1.06 -10.98 3.81
CA ALA A 65 0.50 -9.67 4.15
C ALA A 65 1.56 -8.54 4.10
N GLU A 66 2.79 -8.84 4.51
CA GLU A 66 3.92 -7.90 4.47
C GLU A 66 4.31 -7.49 3.04
N THR A 67 4.13 -8.38 2.07
CA THR A 67 4.41 -8.09 0.65
C THR A 67 3.43 -7.05 0.13
N TRP A 68 2.14 -7.22 0.40
CA TRP A 68 1.10 -6.27 0.03
C TRP A 68 1.32 -4.89 0.66
N LEU A 69 1.67 -4.87 1.95
CA LEU A 69 2.00 -3.63 2.66
C LEU A 69 3.25 -2.95 2.10
N ARG A 70 4.26 -3.71 1.66
CA ARG A 70 5.45 -3.16 1.02
C ARG A 70 5.12 -2.46 -0.30
N LEU A 71 4.20 -3.02 -1.10
CA LEU A 71 3.72 -2.39 -2.33
C LEU A 71 2.97 -1.08 -2.01
N GLN A 72 2.11 -1.10 -0.99
CA GLN A 72 1.42 0.10 -0.51
C GLN A 72 2.39 1.18 -0.05
N MET A 73 3.37 0.82 0.80
CA MET A 73 4.38 1.76 1.27
C MET A 73 5.23 2.34 0.14
N ALA A 74 5.59 1.53 -0.85
CA ALA A 74 6.34 2.01 -2.01
C ALA A 74 5.53 3.03 -2.82
N TYR A 75 4.23 2.76 -3.03
CA TYR A 75 3.31 3.69 -3.67
C TYR A 75 3.13 4.98 -2.87
N ASP A 76 2.81 4.88 -1.59
CA ASP A 76 2.58 6.05 -0.73
C ASP A 76 3.82 6.94 -0.64
N LEU A 77 5.00 6.35 -0.51
CA LEU A 77 6.26 7.11 -0.49
C LEU A 77 6.52 7.79 -1.83
N ALA A 78 6.21 7.14 -2.95
CA ALA A 78 6.36 7.75 -4.27
C ALA A 78 5.38 8.92 -4.48
N GLN A 79 4.13 8.80 -3.99
CA GLN A 79 3.19 9.92 -4.00
C GLN A 79 3.68 11.06 -3.10
N ALA A 80 4.13 10.76 -1.88
CA ALA A 80 4.66 11.75 -0.94
C ALA A 80 5.90 12.48 -1.48
N ARG A 81 6.73 11.80 -2.26
CA ARG A 81 7.91 12.40 -2.91
C ARG A 81 7.55 13.45 -3.95
N GLN A 82 6.38 13.38 -4.58
CA GLN A 82 5.98 14.40 -5.57
C GLN A 82 5.85 15.80 -4.96
N HIS A 83 5.53 15.88 -3.67
CA HIS A 83 5.41 17.12 -2.92
C HIS A 83 6.47 17.21 -1.80
N GLU A 84 7.62 16.53 -1.92
CA GLU A 84 8.66 16.53 -0.89
C GLU A 84 9.23 17.93 -0.62
N GLY A 85 9.26 18.79 -1.64
CA GLY A 85 9.72 20.18 -1.51
C GLY A 85 8.85 21.05 -0.60
N GLU A 86 7.59 20.65 -0.35
CA GLU A 86 6.68 21.35 0.55
C GLU A 86 6.87 20.91 2.02
N ILE A 87 7.55 19.78 2.25
CA ILE A 87 7.78 19.21 3.57
C ILE A 87 8.94 19.93 4.26
N LYS A 88 8.60 20.90 5.14
CA LYS A 88 9.58 21.69 5.89
C LYS A 88 10.03 20.98 7.15
N VAL A 89 11.24 20.43 7.14
CA VAL A 89 11.86 19.75 8.30
C VAL A 89 13.30 20.23 8.53
N LYS A 90 13.74 20.24 9.80
CA LYS A 90 15.15 20.48 10.15
C LYS A 90 15.79 19.14 10.46
N ARG A 91 16.94 18.83 9.84
CA ARG A 91 17.71 17.63 10.15
C ARG A 91 18.25 17.73 11.58
N VAL A 92 17.92 16.74 12.43
CA VAL A 92 18.50 16.65 13.77
C VAL A 92 19.96 16.19 13.64
N SER A 93 20.89 17.01 14.11
CA SER A 93 22.31 16.68 14.20
C SER A 93 22.60 16.04 15.55
N ARG A 94 23.28 14.88 15.56
CA ARG A 94 23.61 14.09 16.76
C ARG A 94 24.35 14.88 17.85
N ARG A 95 25.04 15.98 17.48
CA ARG A 95 25.83 16.85 18.37
C ARG A 95 25.04 17.67 19.42
N LYS A 96 23.71 17.67 19.40
CA LYS A 96 22.88 18.46 20.34
C LYS A 96 22.31 17.68 21.55
N LEU A 97 22.67 16.41 21.72
CA LEU A 97 22.18 15.56 22.82
C LEU A 97 23.16 15.43 23.99
N GLU A 98 24.36 16.03 23.87
CA GLU A 98 25.41 16.05 24.90
C GLU A 98 25.56 17.46 25.48
N GLU A 99 24.46 18.07 25.91
CA GLU A 99 24.52 19.21 26.84
C GLU A 99 24.29 18.62 28.25
N PRO A 100 25.27 18.70 29.18
CA PRO A 100 25.07 18.18 30.52
C PRO A 100 23.95 18.97 31.19
N ARG A 101 22.93 18.24 31.68
CA ARG A 101 21.85 18.80 32.51
C ARG A 101 22.50 19.34 33.81
N PRO A 102 22.11 20.53 34.30
CA PRO A 102 22.68 21.13 35.50
C PRO A 102 22.50 20.26 36.75
#